data_AF-A0A8H3DLA1-F1
#
_entry.id   AF-A0A8H3DLA1-F1
#
_cell.length_a   1.000
_cell.length_b   1.000
_cell.length_c   1.000
_cell.angle_alpha   90.00
_cell.angle_beta   90.00
_cell.angle_gamma   90.00
#
_symmetry.space_group_name_H-M   'P 1'
#
loop_
_entity.id
_entity.type
_entity.pdbx_description
1 polymer ?
#
loop_
_entity_poly.entity_id
_entity_poly.type
_entity_poly.pdbx_seq_one_letter_code
_entity_poly.pdbx_strand_id
1 'polypeptide(L)'
;MSHHVEARTQPIYKAPTAPPSEWTLVSLRQHLQTAVLLELYTIPLYLFSAYSIKRESGTKEADAQDTILGIVVQEMFHLGLAGNILTAVRGRPQVYGEAFTPKYPSEILYEGVLMTLAPAKKSQIENFAEVEQPVPNRVDVMQENANTRTLGQYESIGQFYESLKQGLQELHKRLGDDIFDKDSAKRQWEGRQGTPLTPITDLPTALEKLELIIEQGEGGPSEAKGKSHFEEFTRLSGLELDVYPLASNPKTSQFENREDTYPVMLAFDAAYSYLLWTLEAGWTYGGPDDDKKKKLRANLHTLMLNVLGPIARFLVTQKLQTFNKNAAPPFNLHIFNPDSSPLQEFQRLVGDAANKYPQSAELKGAVAAVAGLFDLGDV
;
A
#
# COMPACT_ATOMS: atom_id res chain seq x y z
N MET A 1 -25.47 4.00 26.56
CA MET A 1 -26.05 4.67 25.38
C MET A 1 -24.88 5.20 24.56
N SER A 2 -24.52 4.48 23.50
CA SER A 2 -23.34 4.73 22.68
C SER A 2 -23.68 5.80 21.64
N HIS A 3 -23.08 6.98 21.77
CA HIS A 3 -23.09 7.97 20.69
C HIS A 3 -22.02 7.56 19.67
N HIS A 4 -22.44 6.81 18.66
CA HIS A 4 -21.66 6.58 17.45
C HIS A 4 -21.46 7.91 16.74
N VAL A 5 -20.27 8.48 16.86
CA VAL A 5 -19.81 9.55 15.98
C VAL A 5 -19.63 8.92 14.61
N GLU A 6 -20.50 9.28 13.67
CA GLU A 6 -20.38 8.99 12.24
C GLU A 6 -19.07 9.59 11.71
N ALA A 7 -17.98 8.84 11.82
CA ALA A 7 -16.80 9.11 11.06
C ALA A 7 -17.10 8.69 9.61
N ARG A 8 -17.20 9.65 8.69
CA ARG A 8 -17.12 9.36 7.25
C ARG A 8 -15.73 8.80 6.97
N THR A 9 -15.58 7.48 7.06
CA THR A 9 -14.31 6.75 6.92
C THR A 9 -14.00 6.28 5.51
N GLN A 10 -14.91 6.48 4.55
CA GLN A 10 -14.70 6.02 3.19
C GLN A 10 -13.89 7.05 2.36
N PRO A 11 -12.97 6.59 1.49
CA PRO A 11 -12.43 7.43 0.43
C PRO A 11 -13.56 8.03 -0.44
N ILE A 12 -13.34 9.23 -0.99
CA ILE A 12 -14.28 9.88 -1.93
C ILE A 12 -14.46 9.02 -3.20
N TYR A 13 -13.49 8.14 -3.49
CA TYR A 13 -13.56 7.16 -4.56
C TYR A 13 -14.66 6.11 -4.31
N LYS A 14 -15.62 6.04 -5.24
CA LYS A 14 -16.70 5.03 -5.21
C LYS A 14 -16.18 3.72 -5.79
N ALA A 15 -15.70 2.83 -4.93
CA ALA A 15 -15.31 1.50 -5.34
C ALA A 15 -16.53 0.66 -5.79
N PRO A 16 -16.36 -0.30 -6.72
CA PRO A 16 -17.41 -1.24 -7.07
C PRO A 16 -17.70 -2.13 -5.86
N THR A 17 -18.98 -2.46 -5.70
CA THR A 17 -19.45 -3.39 -4.67
C THR A 17 -19.66 -4.80 -5.23
N ALA A 18 -19.68 -4.95 -6.56
CA ALA A 18 -20.05 -6.17 -7.27
C ALA A 18 -19.47 -6.20 -8.69
N PRO A 19 -19.32 -7.39 -9.30
CA PRO A 19 -19.11 -7.51 -10.74
C PRO A 19 -20.25 -6.84 -11.52
N PRO A 20 -19.95 -6.08 -12.58
CA PRO A 20 -21.00 -5.48 -13.40
C PRO A 20 -21.73 -6.56 -14.22
N SER A 21 -23.02 -6.35 -14.49
CA SER A 21 -23.79 -7.25 -15.37
C SER A 21 -23.28 -7.28 -16.81
N GLU A 22 -22.61 -6.21 -17.24
CA GLU A 22 -21.88 -6.13 -18.49
C GLU A 22 -20.57 -5.35 -18.26
N TRP A 23 -19.45 -5.91 -18.69
CA TRP A 23 -18.18 -5.21 -18.62
C TRP A 23 -18.12 -4.07 -19.65
N THR A 24 -17.62 -2.92 -19.24
CA THR A 24 -17.30 -1.79 -20.13
C THR A 24 -15.88 -1.34 -19.83
N LEU A 25 -15.24 -0.56 -20.71
CA LEU A 25 -13.94 0.03 -20.39
C LEU A 25 -14.00 0.89 -19.12
N VAL A 26 -15.14 1.54 -18.85
CA VAL A 26 -15.35 2.35 -17.65
C VAL A 26 -15.37 1.46 -16.41
N SER A 27 -16.20 0.41 -16.40
CA SER A 27 -16.27 -0.50 -15.25
C SER A 27 -14.96 -1.24 -15.04
N LEU A 28 -14.28 -1.68 -16.11
CA LEU A 28 -12.96 -2.30 -16.02
C LEU A 28 -11.92 -1.39 -15.37
N ARG A 29 -11.81 -0.13 -15.83
CA ARG A 29 -10.86 0.83 -15.24
C ARG A 29 -11.18 1.14 -13.78
N GLN A 30 -12.46 1.21 -13.43
CA GLN A 30 -12.89 1.39 -12.03
C GLN A 30 -12.52 0.17 -11.16
N HIS A 31 -12.70 -1.06 -11.66
CA HIS A 31 -12.25 -2.23 -10.92
C HIS A 31 -10.72 -2.26 -10.80
N LEU A 32 -9.98 -1.96 -11.86
CA LEU A 32 -8.52 -1.90 -11.81
C LEU A 32 -7.99 -0.78 -10.88
N GLN A 33 -8.63 0.38 -10.82
CA GLN A 33 -8.30 1.41 -9.84
C GLN A 33 -8.60 0.94 -8.42
N THR A 34 -9.65 0.13 -8.24
CA THR A 34 -9.93 -0.51 -6.94
C THR A 34 -8.88 -1.55 -6.58
N ALA A 35 -8.39 -2.32 -7.55
CA ALA A 35 -7.26 -3.23 -7.37
C ALA A 35 -5.99 -2.48 -6.92
N VAL A 36 -5.66 -1.37 -7.58
CA VAL A 36 -4.55 -0.49 -7.16
C VAL A 36 -4.70 -0.04 -5.71
N LEU A 37 -5.90 0.37 -5.30
CA LEU A 37 -6.12 0.78 -3.92
C LEU A 37 -6.07 -0.40 -2.96
N LEU A 38 -6.63 -1.55 -3.32
CA LEU A 38 -6.63 -2.76 -2.50
C LEU A 38 -5.20 -3.13 -2.07
N GLU A 39 -4.27 -3.27 -3.03
CA GLU A 39 -2.86 -3.60 -2.72
C GLU A 39 -2.16 -2.47 -1.97
N LEU A 40 -2.58 -1.22 -2.20
CA LEU A 40 -2.02 -0.10 -1.45
C LEU A 40 -2.48 -0.10 0.03
N TYR A 41 -3.67 -0.60 0.33
CA TYR A 41 -4.20 -0.63 1.70
C TYR A 41 -3.55 -1.71 2.56
N THR A 42 -3.06 -2.81 1.98
CA THR A 42 -2.36 -3.89 2.71
C THR A 42 -0.94 -3.47 3.12
N ILE A 43 -0.22 -2.75 2.25
CA ILE A 43 1.18 -2.37 2.47
C ILE A 43 1.42 -1.64 3.82
N PRO A 44 0.73 -0.53 4.17
CA PRO A 44 0.93 0.13 5.47
C PRO A 44 0.55 -0.74 6.66
N LEU A 45 -0.46 -1.62 6.55
CA LEU A 45 -0.85 -2.53 7.63
C LEU A 45 0.30 -3.46 7.99
N TYR A 46 0.85 -4.11 6.97
CA TYR A 46 1.93 -5.09 7.13
C TYR A 46 3.23 -4.42 7.56
N LEU A 47 3.57 -3.25 6.99
CA LEU A 47 4.72 -2.46 7.42
C LEU A 47 4.61 -2.00 8.87
N PHE A 48 3.45 -1.49 9.30
CA PHE A 48 3.25 -1.04 10.66
C PHE A 48 3.48 -2.17 11.66
N SER A 49 2.89 -3.35 11.40
CA SER A 49 3.13 -4.56 12.19
C SER A 49 4.60 -4.98 12.16
N ALA A 50 5.23 -5.02 10.98
CA ALA A 50 6.64 -5.39 10.85
C ALA A 50 7.55 -4.47 11.67
N TYR A 51 7.35 -3.15 11.61
CA TYR A 51 8.16 -2.19 12.38
C TYR A 51 7.94 -2.31 13.91
N SER A 52 6.80 -2.85 14.35
CA SER A 52 6.56 -3.06 15.78
C SER A 52 7.40 -4.18 16.38
N ILE A 53 7.91 -5.12 15.57
CA ILE A 53 8.64 -6.29 16.06
C ILE A 53 9.99 -5.86 16.62
N LYS A 54 10.30 -6.27 17.85
CA LYS A 54 11.62 -6.06 18.46
C LYS A 54 12.61 -7.06 17.88
N ARG A 55 13.24 -6.65 16.78
CA ARG A 55 14.18 -7.48 16.03
C ARG A 55 15.47 -7.73 16.83
N GLU A 56 15.81 -9.00 17.00
CA GLU A 56 17.15 -9.47 17.41
C GLU A 56 17.62 -10.55 16.42
N SER A 57 18.85 -10.44 15.93
CA SER A 57 19.36 -11.35 14.89
C SER A 57 19.36 -12.81 15.36
N GLY A 58 18.84 -13.72 14.53
CA GLY A 58 18.79 -15.15 14.84
C GLY A 58 17.64 -15.56 15.77
N THR A 59 16.67 -14.66 16.04
CA THR A 59 15.45 -14.99 16.78
C THR A 59 14.25 -15.17 15.86
N LYS A 60 13.18 -15.77 16.39
CA LYS A 60 11.89 -15.90 15.69
C LYS A 60 11.30 -14.55 15.29
N GLU A 61 11.59 -13.47 16.03
CA GLU A 61 11.18 -12.11 15.72
C GLU A 61 11.84 -11.61 14.44
N ALA A 62 13.13 -11.88 14.24
CA ALA A 62 13.81 -11.53 13.00
C ALA A 62 13.22 -12.31 11.81
N ASP A 63 13.01 -13.62 11.96
CA ASP A 63 12.42 -14.45 10.90
C ASP A 63 10.99 -14.01 10.56
N ALA A 64 10.18 -13.68 11.57
CA ALA A 64 8.82 -13.18 11.39
C ALA A 64 8.80 -11.82 10.68
N GLN A 65 9.67 -10.89 11.10
CA GLN A 65 9.78 -9.59 10.45
C GLN A 65 10.25 -9.73 9.00
N ASP A 66 11.24 -10.58 8.72
CA ASP A 66 11.73 -10.82 7.35
C ASP A 66 10.65 -11.46 6.47
N THR A 67 9.84 -12.37 7.02
CA THR A 67 8.68 -12.95 6.33
C THR A 67 7.67 -11.86 5.95
N ILE A 68 7.25 -11.03 6.91
CA ILE A 68 6.25 -9.97 6.67
C ILE A 68 6.78 -8.93 5.67
N LEU A 69 8.06 -8.54 5.77
CA LEU A 69 8.67 -7.62 4.82
C LEU A 69 8.79 -8.24 3.41
N GLY A 70 8.99 -9.56 3.31
CA GLY A 70 8.92 -10.29 2.05
C GLY A 70 7.54 -10.20 1.40
N ILE A 71 6.47 -10.36 2.17
CA ILE A 71 5.08 -10.19 1.73
C ILE A 71 4.84 -8.75 1.26
N VAL A 72 5.27 -7.75 2.04
CA VAL A 72 5.15 -6.32 1.66
C VAL A 72 5.79 -6.05 0.30
N VAL A 73 6.93 -6.66 -0.01
CA VAL A 73 7.57 -6.50 -1.33
C VAL A 73 6.72 -7.12 -2.44
N GLN A 74 6.05 -8.24 -2.19
CA GLN A 74 5.11 -8.83 -3.14
C GLN A 74 3.89 -7.92 -3.35
N GLU A 75 3.29 -7.38 -2.30
CA GLU A 75 2.20 -6.39 -2.38
C GLU A 75 2.59 -5.15 -3.18
N MET A 76 3.82 -4.66 -3.02
CA MET A 76 4.35 -3.55 -3.83
C MET A 76 4.46 -3.91 -5.32
N PHE A 77 4.77 -5.17 -5.65
CA PHE A 77 4.72 -5.65 -7.03
C PHE A 77 3.29 -5.78 -7.54
N HIS A 78 2.35 -6.26 -6.72
CA HIS A 78 0.94 -6.36 -7.08
C HIS A 78 0.36 -4.98 -7.37
N LEU A 79 0.62 -3.98 -6.51
CA LEU A 79 0.29 -2.57 -6.74
C LEU A 79 0.85 -2.06 -8.08
N GLY A 80 2.13 -2.36 -8.34
CA GLY A 80 2.81 -2.04 -9.59
C GLY A 80 2.11 -2.63 -10.82
N LEU A 81 1.77 -3.92 -10.74
CA LEU A 81 1.12 -4.69 -11.81
C LEU A 81 -0.31 -4.22 -12.05
N ALA A 82 -1.13 -4.06 -11.01
CA ALA A 82 -2.49 -3.53 -11.12
C ALA A 82 -2.49 -2.14 -11.78
N GLY A 83 -1.57 -1.26 -11.39
CA GLY A 83 -1.41 0.06 -12.00
C GLY A 83 -0.93 -0.02 -13.45
N ASN A 84 -0.05 -0.97 -13.78
CA ASN A 84 0.38 -1.21 -15.15
C ASN A 84 -0.76 -1.69 -16.04
N ILE A 85 -1.60 -2.63 -15.58
CA ILE A 85 -2.80 -3.09 -16.32
C ILE A 85 -3.77 -1.91 -16.52
N LEU A 86 -4.04 -1.12 -15.47
CA LEU A 86 -4.89 0.06 -15.58
C LEU A 86 -4.36 1.04 -16.63
N THR A 87 -3.05 1.29 -16.63
CA THR A 87 -2.38 2.16 -17.61
C THR A 87 -2.49 1.57 -19.02
N ALA A 88 -2.30 0.26 -19.16
CA ALA A 88 -2.37 -0.46 -20.43
C ALA A 88 -3.76 -0.35 -21.08
N VAL A 89 -4.84 -0.32 -20.29
CA VAL A 89 -6.20 -0.10 -20.79
C VAL A 89 -6.61 1.37 -20.87
N ARG A 90 -5.63 2.30 -20.92
CA ARG A 90 -5.78 3.77 -20.99
C ARG A 90 -6.43 4.41 -19.76
N GLY A 91 -6.37 3.74 -18.62
CA GLY A 91 -6.65 4.33 -17.32
C GLY A 91 -5.47 5.15 -16.81
N ARG A 92 -5.68 5.81 -15.67
CA ARG A 92 -4.66 6.56 -14.94
C ARG A 92 -4.73 6.15 -13.48
N PRO A 93 -3.80 5.32 -12.99
CA PRO A 93 -3.72 4.98 -11.57
C PRO A 93 -3.61 6.24 -10.71
N GLN A 94 -4.39 6.30 -9.64
CA GLN A 94 -4.36 7.36 -8.64
C GLN A 94 -4.16 6.75 -7.25
N VAL A 95 -3.22 7.31 -6.49
CA VAL A 95 -2.84 6.81 -5.15
C VAL A 95 -2.58 7.95 -4.16
N TYR A 96 -2.38 9.18 -4.65
CA TYR A 96 -2.15 10.36 -3.82
C TYR A 96 -3.40 11.25 -3.74
N GLY A 97 -3.64 11.81 -2.55
CA GLY A 97 -4.73 12.76 -2.29
C GLY A 97 -5.88 12.18 -1.48
N GLU A 98 -6.78 13.05 -1.02
CA GLU A 98 -7.80 12.69 -0.02
C GLU A 98 -8.74 11.55 -0.43
N ALA A 99 -8.90 11.36 -1.75
CA ALA A 99 -9.76 10.34 -2.32
C ALA A 99 -9.07 8.97 -2.46
N PHE A 100 -7.74 8.90 -2.46
CA PHE A 100 -7.00 7.70 -2.87
C PHE A 100 -6.02 7.21 -1.80
N THR A 101 -5.47 8.09 -0.98
CA THR A 101 -4.54 7.70 0.07
C THR A 101 -5.25 6.88 1.15
N PRO A 102 -4.67 5.74 1.59
CA PRO A 102 -5.24 4.90 2.63
C PRO A 102 -5.59 5.65 3.91
N LYS A 103 -6.73 5.31 4.50
CA LYS A 103 -7.19 5.82 5.79
C LYS A 103 -7.44 4.65 6.72
N TYR A 104 -6.95 4.75 7.96
CA TYR A 104 -7.13 3.70 8.96
C TYR A 104 -7.86 4.23 10.21
N PRO A 105 -8.73 3.43 10.84
CA PRO A 105 -9.13 2.10 10.41
C PRO A 105 -10.02 2.12 9.14
N SER A 106 -10.09 1.00 8.42
CA SER A 106 -10.87 0.86 7.18
C SER A 106 -11.58 -0.50 7.10
N GLU A 107 -12.66 -0.55 6.32
CA GLU A 107 -13.47 -1.74 6.03
C GLU A 107 -13.57 -1.97 4.51
N ILE A 108 -12.48 -1.78 3.77
CA ILE A 108 -12.48 -1.89 2.30
C ILE A 108 -12.77 -3.30 1.78
N LEU A 109 -12.64 -4.32 2.62
CA LEU A 109 -12.86 -5.71 2.24
C LEU A 109 -14.30 -6.15 2.49
N TYR A 110 -14.66 -7.20 1.79
CA TYR A 110 -16.00 -7.76 1.63
C TYR A 110 -16.60 -8.36 2.89
N GLU A 111 -15.80 -8.59 3.94
CA GLU A 111 -16.27 -9.11 5.23
C GLU A 111 -16.41 -8.07 6.34
N GLY A 112 -16.00 -6.81 6.14
CA GLY A 112 -15.93 -5.87 7.25
C GLY A 112 -14.80 -6.19 8.24
N VAL A 113 -13.74 -6.89 7.78
CA VAL A 113 -12.47 -6.98 8.51
C VAL A 113 -11.97 -5.57 8.77
N LEU A 114 -11.92 -5.19 10.05
CA LEU A 114 -11.50 -3.86 10.45
C LEU A 114 -9.98 -3.73 10.33
N MET A 115 -9.53 -3.24 9.19
CA MET A 115 -8.13 -3.01 8.89
C MET A 115 -7.60 -1.86 9.75
N THR A 116 -6.83 -2.22 10.79
CA THR A 116 -6.27 -1.31 11.78
C THR A 116 -4.75 -1.36 11.74
N LEU A 117 -4.09 -0.20 11.78
CA LEU A 117 -2.66 -0.12 12.06
C LEU A 117 -2.42 -0.50 13.52
N ALA A 118 -1.86 -1.69 13.75
CA ALA A 118 -1.54 -2.19 15.09
C ALA A 118 -0.25 -3.03 15.10
N PRO A 119 0.39 -3.18 16.28
CA PRO A 119 1.55 -4.06 16.44
C PRO A 119 1.27 -5.49 16.00
N ALA A 120 2.32 -6.23 15.64
CA ALA A 120 2.33 -7.64 15.23
C ALA A 120 2.03 -8.61 16.38
N LYS A 121 0.97 -8.34 17.13
CA LYS A 121 0.38 -9.27 18.09
C LYS A 121 -0.36 -10.36 17.32
N LYS A 122 -0.51 -11.51 17.97
CA LYS A 122 -1.24 -12.66 17.43
C LYS A 122 -2.55 -12.29 16.72
N SER A 123 -3.44 -11.56 17.39
CA SER A 123 -4.73 -11.15 16.81
C SER A 123 -4.61 -10.30 15.55
N GLN A 124 -3.55 -9.50 15.43
CA GLN A 124 -3.32 -8.69 14.24
C GLN A 124 -2.83 -9.53 13.06
N ILE A 125 -1.99 -10.54 13.34
CA ILE A 125 -1.53 -11.48 12.33
C ILE A 125 -2.65 -12.43 11.89
N GLU A 126 -3.53 -12.83 12.81
CA GLU A 126 -4.78 -13.56 12.49
C GLU A 126 -5.66 -12.75 11.52
N ASN A 127 -5.83 -11.44 11.77
CA ASN A 127 -6.55 -10.57 10.83
C ASN A 127 -5.89 -10.54 9.44
N PHE A 128 -4.56 -10.56 9.34
CA PHE A 128 -3.89 -10.63 8.03
C PHE A 128 -4.14 -11.95 7.31
N ALA A 129 -4.18 -13.07 8.04
CA ALA A 129 -4.58 -14.35 7.45
C ALA A 129 -6.04 -14.32 6.95
N GLU A 130 -6.95 -13.64 7.66
CA GLU A 130 -8.36 -13.46 7.22
C GLU A 130 -8.46 -12.60 5.95
N VAL A 131 -7.63 -11.55 5.83
CA VAL A 131 -7.55 -10.71 4.62
C VAL A 131 -7.18 -11.54 3.38
N GLU A 132 -6.19 -12.43 3.51
CA GLU A 132 -5.64 -13.24 2.40
C GLU A 132 -6.37 -14.58 2.20
N GLN A 133 -7.47 -14.83 2.92
CA GLN A 133 -8.11 -16.14 2.97
C GLN A 133 -8.84 -16.50 1.66
N PRO A 134 -8.55 -17.67 1.03
CA PRO A 134 -9.26 -18.11 -0.17
C PRO A 134 -10.70 -18.55 0.13
N VAL A 135 -11.59 -18.45 -0.87
CA VAL A 135 -13.02 -18.82 -0.77
C VAL A 135 -13.28 -20.19 -0.13
N PRO A 136 -12.64 -21.31 -0.55
CA PRO A 136 -12.96 -22.64 -0.02
C PRO A 136 -12.69 -22.80 1.48
N ASN A 137 -11.90 -21.91 2.06
CA ASN A 137 -11.52 -21.96 3.47
C ASN A 137 -12.40 -21.06 4.36
N ARG A 138 -13.35 -20.31 3.80
CA ARG A 138 -14.20 -19.40 4.56
C ARG A 138 -15.32 -20.12 5.31
N VAL A 139 -15.71 -19.52 6.44
CA VAL A 139 -16.86 -19.95 7.23
C VAL A 139 -18.04 -19.07 6.83
N ASP A 140 -19.20 -19.64 6.49
CA ASP A 140 -20.39 -18.88 6.07
C ASP A 140 -20.75 -17.76 7.07
N VAL A 141 -20.72 -16.50 6.60
CA VAL A 141 -21.15 -15.33 7.38
C VAL A 141 -22.44 -14.74 6.78
N MET A 142 -23.35 -14.30 7.65
CA MET A 142 -24.68 -13.79 7.29
C MET A 142 -24.62 -12.54 6.40
N GLN A 143 -25.31 -12.57 5.25
CA GLN A 143 -25.27 -11.61 4.12
C GLN A 143 -25.81 -10.18 4.39
N GLU A 144 -26.24 -9.82 5.60
CA GLU A 144 -27.12 -8.66 5.79
C GLU A 144 -26.48 -7.26 5.57
N ASN A 145 -25.16 -7.15 5.35
CA ASN A 145 -24.46 -5.86 5.17
C ASN A 145 -23.63 -5.72 3.86
N ALA A 146 -23.83 -6.59 2.87
CA ALA A 146 -23.03 -6.62 1.64
C ALA A 146 -23.15 -5.36 0.75
N ASN A 147 -24.29 -4.68 0.75
CA ASN A 147 -24.62 -3.66 -0.27
C ASN A 147 -24.02 -2.26 -0.04
N THR A 148 -23.33 -2.02 1.08
CA THR A 148 -22.72 -0.71 1.40
C THR A 148 -21.19 -0.75 1.50
N ARG A 149 -20.58 -1.91 1.25
CA ARG A 149 -19.15 -2.16 1.46
C ARG A 149 -18.41 -2.18 0.13
N THR A 150 -17.20 -1.63 0.11
CA THR A 150 -16.26 -1.83 -1.00
C THR A 150 -16.05 -3.34 -1.19
N LEU A 151 -16.15 -3.80 -2.43
CA LEU A 151 -16.13 -5.22 -2.78
C LEU A 151 -17.21 -6.09 -2.12
N GLY A 152 -18.26 -5.55 -1.49
CA GLY A 152 -19.14 -6.32 -0.59
C GLY A 152 -19.87 -7.56 -1.15
N GLN A 153 -19.86 -7.80 -2.46
CA GLN A 153 -20.37 -9.02 -3.10
C GLN A 153 -19.27 -9.99 -3.59
N TYR A 154 -18.00 -9.67 -3.34
CA TYR A 154 -16.89 -10.59 -3.54
C TYR A 154 -16.68 -11.43 -2.27
N GLU A 155 -16.18 -12.66 -2.42
CA GLU A 155 -15.94 -13.63 -1.35
C GLU A 155 -14.45 -13.90 -1.14
N SER A 156 -13.58 -13.41 -2.03
CA SER A 156 -12.12 -13.36 -1.80
C SER A 156 -11.47 -12.24 -2.63
N ILE A 157 -10.22 -11.86 -2.33
CA ILE A 157 -9.40 -10.98 -3.21
C ILE A 157 -9.17 -11.69 -4.55
N GLY A 158 -8.95 -13.00 -4.51
CA GLY A 158 -8.84 -13.88 -5.66
C GLY A 158 -10.11 -13.85 -6.53
N GLN A 159 -11.31 -13.93 -5.94
CA GLN A 159 -12.57 -13.83 -6.69
C GLN A 159 -12.74 -12.46 -7.37
N PHE A 160 -12.28 -11.39 -6.71
CA PHE A 160 -12.23 -10.06 -7.30
C PHE A 160 -11.31 -10.01 -8.53
N TYR A 161 -10.11 -10.58 -8.44
CA TYR A 161 -9.17 -10.66 -9.56
C TYR A 161 -9.64 -11.60 -10.67
N GLU A 162 -10.31 -12.71 -10.35
CA GLU A 162 -10.97 -13.56 -11.35
C GLU A 162 -12.03 -12.81 -12.14
N SER A 163 -12.79 -11.94 -11.48
CA SER A 163 -13.78 -11.10 -12.16
C SER A 163 -13.11 -10.09 -13.10
N LEU A 164 -11.96 -9.53 -12.72
CA LEU A 164 -11.14 -8.69 -13.60
C LEU A 164 -10.62 -9.45 -14.82
N LYS A 165 -10.16 -10.70 -14.66
CA LYS A 165 -9.74 -11.58 -15.76
C LYS A 165 -10.89 -11.80 -16.75
N GLN A 166 -12.08 -12.13 -16.25
CA GLN A 166 -13.28 -12.30 -17.07
C GLN A 166 -13.62 -11.01 -17.84
N GLY A 167 -13.62 -9.87 -17.15
CA GLY A 167 -13.91 -8.57 -17.76
C GLY A 167 -12.94 -8.19 -18.88
N LEU A 168 -11.64 -8.42 -18.69
CA LEU A 168 -10.62 -8.23 -19.73
C LEU A 168 -10.86 -9.13 -20.94
N GLN A 169 -11.13 -10.42 -20.72
CA GLN A 169 -11.39 -11.37 -21.79
C GLN A 169 -12.66 -11.03 -22.58
N GLU A 170 -13.74 -10.64 -21.92
CA GLU A 170 -14.99 -10.23 -22.57
C GLU A 170 -14.84 -8.96 -23.41
N LEU A 171 -14.11 -7.97 -22.89
CA LEU A 171 -13.85 -6.74 -23.64
C LEU A 171 -12.88 -7.00 -24.80
N HIS A 172 -11.85 -7.82 -24.62
CA HIS A 172 -10.94 -8.21 -25.70
C HIS A 172 -11.67 -8.98 -26.82
N LYS A 173 -12.59 -9.88 -26.50
CA LYS A 173 -13.43 -10.55 -27.51
C LYS A 173 -14.25 -9.57 -28.37
N ARG A 174 -14.68 -8.44 -27.80
CA ARG A 174 -15.48 -7.42 -28.48
C ARG A 174 -14.67 -6.35 -29.20
N LEU A 175 -13.55 -5.93 -28.61
CA LEU A 175 -12.75 -4.78 -29.04
C LEU A 175 -11.43 -5.19 -29.71
N GLY A 176 -11.03 -6.46 -29.60
CA GLY A 176 -9.72 -6.93 -30.02
C GLY A 176 -8.57 -6.32 -29.22
N ASP A 177 -7.38 -6.32 -29.81
CA ASP A 177 -6.16 -5.78 -29.19
C ASP A 177 -6.22 -4.27 -28.93
N ASP A 178 -7.17 -3.55 -29.53
CA ASP A 178 -7.35 -2.11 -29.35
C ASP A 178 -7.73 -1.74 -27.91
N ILE A 179 -8.17 -2.69 -27.09
CA ILE A 179 -8.33 -2.49 -25.63
C ILE A 179 -7.02 -2.03 -24.98
N PHE A 180 -5.87 -2.48 -25.47
CA PHE A 180 -4.55 -2.10 -24.96
C PHE A 180 -3.97 -0.90 -25.73
N ASP A 181 -3.35 0.02 -24.99
CA ASP A 181 -2.55 1.09 -25.54
C ASP A 181 -1.11 0.62 -25.73
N LYS A 182 -0.70 0.49 -26.99
CA LYS A 182 0.63 0.02 -27.39
C LYS A 182 1.74 0.98 -26.94
N ASP A 183 1.42 2.26 -26.73
CA ASP A 183 2.38 3.28 -26.27
C ASP A 183 2.36 3.44 -24.75
N SER A 184 1.60 2.63 -24.01
CA SER A 184 1.49 2.74 -22.56
C SER A 184 2.72 2.24 -21.81
N ALA A 185 3.54 1.37 -22.40
CA ALA A 185 4.72 0.80 -21.74
C ALA A 185 5.68 1.88 -21.20
N LYS A 186 5.83 3.01 -21.90
CA LYS A 186 6.64 4.15 -21.44
C LYS A 186 6.10 4.83 -20.18
N ARG A 187 4.84 4.59 -19.82
CA ARG A 187 4.14 5.07 -18.62
C ARG A 187 3.87 3.96 -17.60
N GLN A 188 4.57 2.83 -17.69
CA GLN A 188 4.41 1.72 -16.75
C GLN A 188 5.65 1.56 -15.87
N TRP A 189 5.47 1.05 -14.65
CA TRP A 189 6.59 0.69 -13.81
C TRP A 189 7.22 -0.61 -14.29
N GLU A 190 8.52 -0.71 -14.07
CA GLU A 190 9.30 -1.90 -14.42
C GLU A 190 10.31 -2.10 -13.30
N GLY A 191 10.36 -3.32 -12.78
CA GLY A 191 11.30 -3.72 -11.75
C GLY A 191 12.66 -4.10 -12.34
N ARG A 192 13.54 -4.62 -11.49
CA ARG A 192 14.84 -5.15 -11.94
C ARG A 192 14.63 -6.48 -12.67
N GLN A 193 15.61 -6.87 -13.48
CA GLN A 193 15.61 -8.20 -14.10
C GLN A 193 15.42 -9.29 -13.04
N GLY A 194 14.49 -10.21 -13.30
CA GLY A 194 14.12 -11.30 -12.37
C GLY A 194 12.99 -10.95 -11.39
N THR A 195 12.47 -9.72 -11.40
CA THR A 195 11.25 -9.36 -10.67
C THR A 195 10.01 -9.51 -11.56
N PRO A 196 8.80 -9.70 -10.98
CA PRO A 196 7.59 -9.91 -11.77
C PRO A 196 7.03 -8.61 -12.39
N LEU A 197 7.46 -7.44 -11.93
CA LEU A 197 6.97 -6.14 -12.37
C LEU A 197 7.50 -5.79 -13.76
N THR A 198 6.69 -6.05 -14.78
CA THR A 198 7.01 -5.78 -16.18
C THR A 198 5.94 -4.91 -16.83
N PRO A 199 6.26 -4.22 -17.94
CA PRO A 199 5.23 -3.62 -18.78
C PRO A 199 4.25 -4.67 -19.32
N ILE A 200 2.99 -4.27 -19.49
CA ILE A 200 1.85 -5.08 -19.92
C ILE A 200 1.23 -4.38 -21.12
N THR A 201 1.21 -5.04 -22.27
CA THR A 201 0.74 -4.46 -23.54
C THR A 201 -0.26 -5.34 -24.29
N ASP A 202 -0.60 -6.50 -23.73
CA ASP A 202 -1.49 -7.48 -24.37
C ASP A 202 -2.27 -8.29 -23.33
N LEU A 203 -3.29 -9.02 -23.81
CA LEU A 203 -4.15 -9.84 -22.97
C LEU A 203 -3.41 -11.01 -22.30
N PRO A 204 -2.59 -11.81 -23.01
CA PRO A 204 -1.87 -12.93 -22.38
C PRO A 204 -1.03 -12.49 -21.18
N THR A 205 -0.25 -11.40 -21.33
CA THR A 205 0.55 -10.85 -20.25
C THR A 205 -0.33 -10.35 -19.11
N ALA A 206 -1.43 -9.64 -19.41
CA ALA A 206 -2.33 -9.15 -18.37
C ALA A 206 -2.94 -10.30 -17.54
N LEU A 207 -3.36 -11.38 -18.19
CA LEU A 207 -3.91 -12.56 -17.53
C LEU A 207 -2.86 -13.30 -16.68
N GLU A 208 -1.63 -13.44 -17.18
CA GLU A 208 -0.51 -14.01 -16.43
C GLU A 208 -0.23 -13.21 -15.15
N LYS A 209 -0.23 -11.87 -15.23
CA LYS A 209 0.04 -11.02 -14.06
C LYS A 209 -1.09 -11.01 -13.06
N LEU A 210 -2.36 -11.11 -13.50
CA LEU A 210 -3.50 -11.27 -12.61
C LEU A 210 -3.46 -12.63 -11.90
N GLU A 211 -3.11 -13.70 -12.61
CA GLU A 211 -2.93 -15.04 -12.00
C GLU A 211 -1.85 -15.01 -10.93
N LEU A 212 -0.70 -14.37 -11.21
CA LEU A 212 0.40 -14.26 -10.25
C LEU A 212 -0.03 -13.58 -8.94
N ILE A 213 -0.85 -12.52 -9.02
CA ILE A 213 -1.36 -11.82 -7.84
C ILE A 213 -2.21 -12.77 -7.00
N ILE A 214 -3.13 -13.51 -7.63
CA ILE A 214 -3.99 -14.50 -6.97
C ILE A 214 -3.15 -15.58 -6.30
N GLU A 215 -2.22 -16.19 -7.04
CA GLU A 215 -1.39 -17.30 -6.55
C GLU A 215 -0.50 -16.89 -5.36
N GLN A 216 0.03 -15.66 -5.37
CA GLN A 216 0.88 -15.17 -4.28
C GLN A 216 0.08 -14.82 -3.03
N GLY A 217 -1.11 -14.21 -3.16
CA GLY A 217 -1.97 -13.87 -2.03
C GLY A 217 -2.61 -15.10 -1.38
N GLU A 218 -3.47 -15.78 -2.15
CA GLU A 218 -4.38 -16.81 -1.63
C GLU A 218 -3.88 -18.25 -1.87
N GLY A 219 -2.90 -18.43 -2.76
CA GLY A 219 -2.47 -19.73 -3.26
C GLY A 219 -3.17 -20.12 -4.56
N GLY A 220 -2.81 -21.27 -5.13
CA GLY A 220 -3.36 -21.73 -6.41
C GLY A 220 -3.11 -23.21 -6.69
N PRO A 221 -3.66 -23.76 -7.79
CA PRO A 221 -3.47 -25.15 -8.17
C PRO A 221 -2.04 -25.44 -8.66
N SER A 222 -1.30 -24.40 -9.05
CA SER A 222 0.12 -24.54 -9.33
C SER A 222 0.88 -24.61 -8.01
N GLU A 223 1.85 -25.53 -7.91
CA GLU A 223 2.90 -25.47 -6.88
C GLU A 223 3.84 -24.27 -7.16
N ALA A 224 3.29 -23.07 -7.31
CA ALA A 224 4.09 -21.87 -7.54
C ALA A 224 5.12 -21.74 -6.41
N LYS A 225 6.32 -21.29 -6.78
CA LYS A 225 7.53 -21.32 -5.95
C LYS A 225 7.37 -20.54 -4.63
N GLY A 226 6.94 -21.20 -3.57
CA GLY A 226 6.87 -20.63 -2.23
C GLY A 226 5.53 -20.85 -1.55
N LYS A 227 5.38 -20.27 -0.36
CA LYS A 227 4.11 -20.23 0.36
C LYS A 227 3.33 -18.98 -0.03
N SER A 228 2.01 -19.06 -0.07
CA SER A 228 1.15 -17.88 -0.25
C SER A 228 1.15 -16.99 0.99
N HIS A 229 0.64 -15.76 0.87
CA HIS A 229 0.52 -14.85 2.00
C HIS A 229 -0.41 -15.43 3.07
N PHE A 230 -1.52 -16.04 2.66
CA PHE A 230 -2.41 -16.77 3.56
C PHE A 230 -1.66 -17.82 4.40
N GLU A 231 -0.84 -18.65 3.77
CA GLU A 231 -0.08 -19.70 4.44
C GLU A 231 0.97 -19.13 5.39
N GLU A 232 1.67 -18.07 4.98
CA GLU A 232 2.67 -17.41 5.81
C GLU A 232 2.04 -16.70 7.01
N PHE A 233 0.96 -15.95 6.84
CA PHE A 233 0.27 -15.31 7.97
C PHE A 233 -0.38 -16.34 8.88
N THR A 234 -0.96 -17.42 8.35
CA THR A 234 -1.46 -18.55 9.15
C THR A 234 -0.34 -19.14 10.00
N ARG A 235 0.84 -19.39 9.42
CA ARG A 235 2.00 -19.87 10.17
C ARG A 235 2.44 -18.88 11.25
N LEU A 236 2.54 -17.60 10.90
CA LEU A 236 2.97 -16.55 11.83
C LEU A 236 1.97 -16.32 12.97
N SER A 237 0.67 -16.56 12.75
CA SER A 237 -0.38 -16.46 13.79
C SER A 237 -0.18 -17.45 14.95
N GLY A 238 0.58 -18.52 14.73
CA GLY A 238 0.98 -19.47 15.77
C GLY A 238 2.09 -18.96 16.70
N LEU A 239 2.67 -17.79 16.43
CA LEU A 239 3.79 -17.22 17.19
C LEU A 239 3.31 -16.13 18.16
N GLU A 240 3.90 -16.13 19.36
CA GLU A 240 3.87 -14.99 20.27
C GLU A 240 5.16 -14.18 20.08
N LEU A 241 5.07 -12.99 19.49
CA LEU A 241 6.22 -12.14 19.15
C LEU A 241 6.44 -11.04 20.20
N ASP A 242 7.70 -10.72 20.52
CA ASP A 242 8.01 -9.51 21.28
C ASP A 242 7.90 -8.26 20.39
N VAL A 243 7.05 -7.33 20.78
CA VAL A 243 6.72 -6.12 20.03
C VAL A 243 6.79 -4.87 20.90
N TYR A 244 7.12 -3.73 20.29
CA TYR A 244 6.93 -2.43 20.90
C TYR A 244 5.43 -2.17 21.11
N PRO A 245 5.04 -1.56 22.25
CA PRO A 245 3.64 -1.24 22.52
C PRO A 245 3.22 0.02 21.76
N LEU A 246 3.04 -0.05 20.45
CA LEU A 246 2.71 1.11 19.61
C LEU A 246 1.27 1.63 19.85
N ALA A 247 1.07 2.93 19.61
CA ALA A 247 -0.25 3.52 19.48
C ALA A 247 -0.90 3.08 18.15
N SER A 248 -2.10 2.49 18.21
CA SER A 248 -2.82 2.07 17.00
C SER A 248 -3.44 3.25 16.25
N ASN A 249 -3.51 3.16 14.92
CA ASN A 249 -4.04 4.19 14.02
C ASN A 249 -3.60 5.63 14.39
N PRO A 250 -2.28 5.91 14.51
CA PRO A 250 -1.86 7.23 14.94
C PRO A 250 -2.32 8.29 13.94
N LYS A 251 -2.90 9.37 14.45
CA LYS A 251 -3.20 10.58 13.68
C LYS A 251 -2.22 11.67 14.08
N THR A 252 -1.33 12.06 13.18
CA THR A 252 -0.25 13.02 13.46
C THR A 252 -0.74 14.32 14.10
N SER A 253 -1.87 14.86 13.63
CA SER A 253 -2.49 16.07 14.19
C SER A 253 -2.88 15.96 15.67
N GLN A 254 -3.09 14.75 16.21
CA GLN A 254 -3.38 14.55 17.63
C GLN A 254 -2.17 14.77 18.53
N PHE A 255 -0.96 14.74 17.97
CA PHE A 255 0.31 14.88 18.69
C PHE A 255 0.91 16.28 18.56
N GLU A 256 0.32 17.14 17.73
CA GLU A 256 0.76 18.51 17.52
C GLU A 256 0.81 19.28 18.85
N ASN A 257 1.96 19.89 19.13
CA ASN A 257 2.26 20.61 20.38
C ASN A 257 2.12 19.78 21.67
N ARG A 258 2.03 18.44 21.56
CA ARG A 258 1.85 17.53 22.71
C ARG A 258 2.95 16.50 22.86
N GLU A 259 3.63 16.15 21.77
CA GLU A 259 4.69 15.16 21.78
C GLU A 259 5.93 15.69 21.09
N ASP A 260 7.10 15.37 21.66
CA ASP A 260 8.38 15.67 21.03
C ASP A 260 8.55 14.93 19.69
N THR A 261 7.88 13.79 19.52
CA THR A 261 7.90 12.98 18.30
C THR A 261 7.04 13.55 17.17
N TYR A 262 6.23 14.58 17.41
CA TYR A 262 5.32 15.16 16.41
C TYR A 262 6.02 15.57 15.10
N PRO A 263 7.13 16.32 15.11
CA PRO A 263 7.83 16.69 13.87
C PRO A 263 8.31 15.47 13.07
N VAL A 264 8.64 14.38 13.76
CA VAL A 264 9.10 13.13 13.13
C VAL A 264 7.92 12.36 12.51
N MET A 265 6.77 12.35 13.16
CA MET A 265 5.53 11.80 12.60
C MET A 265 5.09 12.58 11.35
N LEU A 266 5.16 13.92 11.41
CA LEU A 266 4.85 14.78 10.26
C LEU A 266 5.83 14.58 9.10
N ALA A 267 7.12 14.44 9.39
CA ALA A 267 8.13 14.10 8.37
C ALA A 267 7.86 12.72 7.73
N PHE A 268 7.39 11.74 8.50
CA PHE A 268 7.01 10.43 7.99
C PHE A 268 5.80 10.53 7.04
N ASP A 269 4.76 11.27 7.43
CA ASP A 269 3.57 11.47 6.59
C ASP A 269 3.90 12.20 5.29
N ALA A 270 4.78 13.20 5.34
CA ALA A 270 5.30 13.86 4.15
C ALA A 270 6.10 12.89 3.27
N ALA A 271 6.95 12.05 3.85
CA ALA A 271 7.70 11.04 3.09
C ALA A 271 6.78 10.02 2.42
N TYR A 272 5.77 9.54 3.14
CA TYR A 272 4.78 8.60 2.61
C TYR A 272 3.98 9.24 1.47
N SER A 273 3.51 10.47 1.67
CA SER A 273 2.76 11.23 0.67
C SER A 273 3.58 11.53 -0.59
N TYR A 274 4.87 11.89 -0.42
CA TYR A 274 5.79 12.11 -1.53
C TYR A 274 6.09 10.81 -2.30
N LEU A 275 6.15 9.66 -1.61
CA LEU A 275 6.25 8.35 -2.24
C LEU A 275 5.01 8.04 -3.08
N LEU A 276 3.80 8.24 -2.55
CA LEU A 276 2.55 8.01 -3.29
C LEU A 276 2.48 8.90 -4.53
N TRP A 277 2.81 10.18 -4.39
CA TRP A 277 2.81 11.08 -5.54
C TRP A 277 3.89 10.70 -6.57
N THR A 278 5.07 10.24 -6.12
CA THR A 278 6.10 9.69 -7.03
C THR A 278 5.58 8.46 -7.79
N LEU A 279 4.87 7.55 -7.11
CA LEU A 279 4.24 6.37 -7.74
C LEU A 279 3.24 6.78 -8.82
N GLU A 280 2.31 7.68 -8.47
CA GLU A 280 1.30 8.21 -9.39
C GLU A 280 1.93 8.89 -10.61
N ALA A 281 2.93 9.74 -10.39
CA ALA A 281 3.67 10.45 -11.43
C ALA A 281 4.30 9.50 -12.45
N GLY A 282 4.83 8.34 -12.03
CA GLY A 282 5.45 7.41 -12.97
C GLY A 282 4.46 6.67 -13.87
N TRP A 283 3.18 6.57 -13.47
CA TRP A 283 2.12 6.05 -14.34
C TRP A 283 1.52 7.11 -15.28
N THR A 284 1.68 8.40 -14.97
CA THR A 284 1.10 9.49 -15.76
C THR A 284 2.12 10.13 -16.71
N TYR A 285 3.41 10.16 -16.34
CA TYR A 285 4.46 10.81 -17.11
C TYR A 285 4.82 10.05 -18.39
N GLY A 286 4.38 10.59 -19.55
CA GLY A 286 4.65 10.03 -20.88
C GLY A 286 5.50 10.92 -21.80
N GLY A 287 6.15 11.95 -21.24
CA GLY A 287 6.97 12.92 -21.96
C GLY A 287 8.26 12.33 -22.53
N PRO A 288 8.97 13.05 -23.43
CA PRO A 288 10.13 12.52 -24.15
C PRO A 288 11.40 12.40 -23.29
N ASP A 289 11.41 13.00 -22.10
CA ASP A 289 12.57 12.98 -21.21
C ASP A 289 12.56 11.69 -20.37
N ASP A 290 13.25 10.67 -20.88
CA ASP A 290 13.49 9.40 -20.19
C ASP A 290 14.25 9.56 -18.87
N ASP A 291 15.01 10.66 -18.70
CA ASP A 291 15.73 10.92 -17.46
C ASP A 291 14.79 11.30 -16.33
N LYS A 292 13.64 11.94 -16.59
CA LYS A 292 12.59 12.13 -15.58
C LYS A 292 12.07 10.81 -15.03
N LYS A 293 11.81 9.82 -15.88
CA LYS A 293 11.36 8.50 -15.41
C LYS A 293 12.43 7.78 -14.58
N LYS A 294 13.70 7.91 -14.94
CA LYS A 294 14.83 7.40 -14.13
C LYS A 294 14.88 8.10 -12.76
N LYS A 295 14.68 9.41 -12.72
CA LYS A 295 14.62 10.21 -11.48
C LYS A 295 13.45 9.77 -10.59
N LEU A 296 12.26 9.55 -11.14
CA LEU A 296 11.11 9.03 -10.39
C LEU A 296 11.40 7.63 -9.81
N ARG A 297 12.03 6.72 -10.58
CA ARG A 297 12.48 5.41 -10.07
C ARG A 297 13.48 5.56 -8.92
N ALA A 298 14.44 6.48 -9.04
CA ALA A 298 15.42 6.77 -8.00
C ALA A 298 14.75 7.35 -6.74
N ASN A 299 13.73 8.21 -6.88
CA ASN A 299 12.93 8.70 -5.77
C ASN A 299 12.28 7.55 -5.00
N LEU A 300 11.57 6.63 -5.68
CA LEU A 300 10.91 5.49 -5.03
C LEU A 300 11.89 4.68 -4.17
N HIS A 301 13.04 4.32 -4.76
CA HIS A 301 14.05 3.53 -4.06
C HIS A 301 14.59 4.25 -2.82
N THR A 302 14.92 5.54 -2.97
CA THR A 302 15.46 6.35 -1.86
C THR A 302 14.43 6.56 -0.76
N LEU A 303 13.17 6.86 -1.10
CA LEU A 303 12.10 7.08 -0.13
C LEU A 303 11.83 5.83 0.70
N MET A 304 11.71 4.66 0.05
CA MET A 304 11.43 3.40 0.76
C MET A 304 12.58 2.98 1.68
N LEU A 305 13.82 2.99 1.19
CA LEU A 305 14.95 2.41 1.92
C LEU A 305 15.65 3.39 2.87
N ASN A 306 15.81 4.64 2.44
CA ASN A 306 16.67 5.61 3.12
C ASN A 306 15.88 6.67 3.91
N VAL A 307 14.55 6.73 3.77
CA VAL A 307 13.71 7.72 4.47
C VAL A 307 12.66 7.04 5.34
N LEU A 308 11.67 6.38 4.74
CA LEU A 308 10.54 5.77 5.47
C LEU A 308 11.01 4.72 6.48
N GLY A 309 11.82 3.75 6.05
CA GLY A 309 12.32 2.70 6.93
C GLY A 309 13.10 3.21 8.15
N PRO A 310 14.13 4.06 7.97
CA PRO A 310 14.86 4.68 9.07
C PRO A 310 13.97 5.50 10.01
N ILE A 311 13.09 6.35 9.49
CA ILE A 311 12.19 7.17 10.32
C ILE A 311 11.22 6.29 11.10
N ALA A 312 10.64 5.25 10.50
CA ALA A 312 9.76 4.31 11.19
C ALA A 312 10.48 3.58 12.33
N ARG A 313 11.69 3.06 12.07
CA ARG A 313 12.52 2.40 13.10
C ARG A 313 12.87 3.33 14.24
N PHE A 314 13.14 4.60 13.96
CA PHE A 314 13.32 5.60 14.99
C PHE A 314 12.04 5.79 15.82
N LEU A 315 10.90 6.05 15.17
CA LEU A 315 9.61 6.31 15.83
C LEU A 315 9.22 5.20 16.81
N VAL A 316 9.29 3.93 16.40
CA VAL A 316 8.85 2.80 17.24
C VAL A 316 9.64 2.64 18.54
N THR A 317 10.84 3.23 18.65
CA THR A 317 11.65 3.21 19.88
C THR A 317 11.33 4.35 20.84
N GLN A 318 10.64 5.40 20.39
CA GLN A 318 10.34 6.57 21.20
C GLN A 318 9.09 6.34 22.04
N LYS A 319 9.17 6.61 23.35
CA LYS A 319 7.99 6.60 24.22
C LYS A 319 7.20 7.90 24.06
N LEU A 320 5.88 7.78 24.00
CA LEU A 320 4.99 8.93 24.05
C LEU A 320 4.89 9.44 25.49
N GLN A 321 4.74 10.75 25.64
CA GLN A 321 4.59 11.43 26.93
C GLN A 321 3.14 11.35 27.44
N THR A 322 2.18 11.35 26.53
CA THR A 322 0.75 11.46 26.86
C THR A 322 0.09 10.15 27.28
N PHE A 323 0.63 8.99 26.89
CA PHE A 323 0.12 7.68 27.33
C PHE A 323 1.19 6.58 27.19
N ASN A 324 1.04 5.48 27.94
CA ASN A 324 2.03 4.40 28.07
C ASN A 324 2.15 3.52 26.82
N LYS A 325 2.59 4.12 25.71
CA LYS A 325 2.81 3.53 24.38
C LYS A 325 4.05 4.15 23.74
N ASN A 326 4.52 3.50 22.69
CA ASN A 326 5.54 4.03 21.80
C ASN A 326 4.89 4.78 20.63
N ALA A 327 5.62 5.76 20.09
CA ALA A 327 5.29 6.41 18.83
C ALA A 327 5.32 5.39 17.68
N ALA A 328 4.65 5.71 16.58
CA ALA A 328 4.52 4.80 15.45
C ALA A 328 4.48 5.58 14.13
N PRO A 329 4.82 4.95 13.00
CA PRO A 329 4.62 5.53 11.68
C PRO A 329 3.11 5.76 11.43
N PRO A 330 2.65 7.00 11.19
CA PRO A 330 1.21 7.29 11.10
C PRO A 330 0.58 6.91 9.76
N PHE A 331 1.35 6.98 8.66
CA PHE A 331 0.84 6.78 7.30
C PHE A 331 -0.37 7.67 6.98
N ASN A 332 -0.39 8.90 7.49
CA ASN A 332 -1.43 9.86 7.16
C ASN A 332 -1.06 10.62 5.87
N LEU A 333 -2.08 11.18 5.23
CA LEU A 333 -1.91 12.05 4.09
C LEU A 333 -1.36 13.41 4.52
N HIS A 334 -0.27 13.82 3.90
CA HIS A 334 0.28 15.18 3.91
C HIS A 334 -0.03 15.83 2.56
N ILE A 335 -0.73 16.96 2.59
CA ILE A 335 -1.01 17.78 1.41
C ILE A 335 0.09 18.84 1.29
N PHE A 336 0.88 18.76 0.22
CA PHE A 336 1.91 19.76 -0.08
C PHE A 336 1.27 21.07 -0.52
N ASN A 337 1.88 22.19 -0.13
CA ASN A 337 1.41 23.51 -0.52
C ASN A 337 1.59 23.72 -2.04
N PRO A 338 0.52 23.97 -2.81
CA PRO A 338 0.60 24.12 -4.27
C PRO A 338 1.41 25.35 -4.71
N ASP A 339 1.59 26.33 -3.82
CA ASP A 339 2.32 27.57 -4.12
C ASP A 339 3.84 27.46 -3.83
N SER A 340 4.33 26.26 -3.48
CA SER A 340 5.73 26.03 -3.14
C SER A 340 6.28 24.72 -3.71
N SER A 341 7.61 24.62 -3.76
CA SER A 341 8.27 23.35 -4.12
C SER A 341 7.91 22.27 -3.07
N PRO A 342 7.25 21.17 -3.48
CA PRO A 342 6.93 20.09 -2.54
C PRO A 342 8.19 19.44 -1.99
N LEU A 343 9.28 19.40 -2.77
CA LEU A 343 10.56 18.90 -2.28
C LEU A 343 11.15 19.80 -1.20
N GLN A 344 11.15 21.13 -1.36
CA GLN A 344 11.65 22.05 -0.34
C GLN A 344 10.83 21.97 0.94
N GLU A 345 9.50 21.86 0.83
CA GLU A 345 8.64 21.65 1.99
C GLU A 345 8.99 20.34 2.70
N PHE A 346 9.14 19.24 1.93
CA PHE A 346 9.52 17.94 2.49
C PHE A 346 10.89 17.96 3.17
N GLN A 347 11.90 18.57 2.53
CA GLN A 347 13.24 18.73 3.09
C GLN A 347 13.21 19.50 4.41
N ARG A 348 12.41 20.56 4.50
CA ARG A 348 12.22 21.32 5.74
C ARG A 348 11.63 20.44 6.84
N LEU A 349 10.57 19.67 6.56
CA LEU A 349 9.93 18.79 7.55
C LEU A 349 10.90 17.73 8.10
N VAL A 350 11.69 17.10 7.24
CA VAL A 350 12.72 16.13 7.66
C VAL A 350 13.85 16.83 8.44
N GLY A 351 14.21 18.05 8.06
CA GLY A 351 15.16 18.89 8.81
C GLY A 351 14.66 19.24 10.21
N ASP A 352 13.41 19.63 10.34
CA ASP A 352 12.76 19.94 11.63
C ASP A 352 12.76 18.72 12.55
N ALA A 353 12.45 17.53 12.01
CA ALA A 353 12.56 16.26 12.71
C ALA A 353 13.99 15.96 13.21
N ALA A 354 15.00 16.12 12.36
CA ALA A 354 16.40 15.89 12.71
C ALA A 354 16.92 16.93 13.74
N ASN A 355 16.48 18.18 13.65
CA ASN A 355 16.81 19.24 14.61
C ASN A 355 16.24 18.95 15.99
N LYS A 356 15.04 18.37 16.06
CA LYS A 356 14.41 17.95 17.32
C LYS A 356 15.17 16.80 17.99
N TYR A 357 15.79 15.91 17.20
CA TYR A 357 16.55 14.76 17.67
C TYR A 357 17.97 14.72 17.07
N PRO A 358 18.84 15.67 17.47
CA PRO A 358 20.13 15.89 16.80
C PRO A 358 21.14 14.76 16.99
N GLN A 359 20.84 13.74 17.81
CA GLN A 359 21.67 12.56 18.02
C GLN A 359 21.21 11.34 17.21
N SER A 360 20.05 11.38 16.56
CA SER A 360 19.58 10.25 15.73
C SER A 360 20.39 10.17 14.44
N ALA A 361 21.01 9.02 14.20
CA ALA A 361 21.68 8.72 12.94
C ALA A 361 20.68 8.49 11.81
N GLU A 362 19.52 7.88 12.13
CA GLU A 362 18.43 7.61 11.20
C GLU A 362 17.88 8.89 10.58
N LEU A 363 17.60 9.91 11.41
CA LEU A 363 17.06 11.18 10.93
C LEU A 363 18.10 12.00 10.16
N LYS A 364 19.37 11.97 10.57
CA LYS A 364 20.47 12.58 9.79
C LYS A 364 20.64 11.91 8.43
N GLY A 365 20.56 10.58 8.38
CA GLY A 365 20.57 9.82 7.14
C GLY A 365 19.40 10.18 6.23
N ALA A 366 18.21 10.34 6.80
CA ALA A 366 17.03 10.79 6.07
C ALA A 366 17.21 12.20 5.48
N VAL A 367 17.77 13.16 6.22
CA VAL A 367 18.10 14.51 5.71
C VAL A 367 19.03 14.43 4.48
N ALA A 368 20.08 13.62 4.57
CA ALA A 368 21.01 13.44 3.44
C ALA A 368 20.32 12.78 2.23
N ALA A 369 19.43 11.82 2.47
CA ALA A 369 18.69 11.13 1.42
C ALA A 369 17.70 12.06 0.69
N VAL A 370 16.95 12.90 1.41
CA VAL A 370 15.97 13.82 0.80
C VAL A 370 16.60 14.98 0.03
N ALA A 371 17.86 15.31 0.32
CA ALA A 371 18.60 16.34 -0.42
C ALA A 371 18.80 16.00 -1.91
N GLY A 372 18.84 14.70 -2.25
CA GLY A 372 19.07 14.21 -3.61
C GLY A 372 17.81 13.80 -4.38
N LEU A 373 16.63 14.02 -3.83
CA LEU A 373 15.38 13.65 -4.50
C LEU A 373 15.08 14.62 -5.65
N PHE A 374 14.41 14.10 -6.67
CA PHE A 374 13.83 14.89 -7.74
C PHE A 374 12.53 15.55 -7.28
N ASP A 375 12.36 16.82 -7.63
CA ASP A 375 11.18 17.61 -7.27
C ASP A 375 9.96 17.21 -8.10
N LEU A 376 8.86 16.83 -7.43
CA LEU A 376 7.61 16.48 -8.09
C LEU A 376 6.84 17.71 -8.61
N GLY A 377 7.21 18.93 -8.19
CA GLY A 377 6.71 20.16 -8.81
C GLY A 377 7.12 20.32 -10.28
N ASP A 378 8.12 19.58 -10.75
CA ASP A 378 8.63 19.61 -12.13
C ASP A 378 8.00 18.56 -13.07
N VAL A 379 7.04 17.77 -12.58
CA VAL A 379 6.41 16.64 -13.32
C VAL A 379 5.20 17.06 -14.14
#